data_AF-A0A7Y3E6M2-F1
#
_entry.id   AF-A0A7Y3E6M2-F1
#
_cell.length_a   1.000
_cell.length_b   1.000
_cell.length_c   1.000
_cell.angle_alpha   90.00
_cell.angle_beta   90.00
_cell.angle_gamma   90.00
#
_symmetry.space_group_name_H-M   'P 1'
#
loop_
_entity.id
_entity.type
_entity.pdbx_description
1 polymer ?
#
loop_
_entity_poly.entity_id
_entity_poly.type
_entity_poly.pdbx_seq_one_letter_code
_entity_poly.pdbx_strand_id
1 'polypeptide(L)'
;MSFIDNPYKTLFSKRLSLAVLATGLIFSMMPWTALQAQPLPGQPGLQLDFPVQSPGVPAYARLELLVPNFDVPNNKRWAAIVFYRDPACVPQDFDLGQFFHFPGPRGLGALGCPLLVEGHEIWQNGPETDLAPIYVRTRNAVPNLPIWFVAWNELKPILASGQVFIGDIAGLPSLVRGSADWYEEALYPNGAAETPGITLLSEGTLEDGGKFKLKWHFVDQGAVDEVIIRLWRKPAFNR
;
A
#
# COMPACT_ATOMS: atom_id res chain seq x y z
N MET A 1 35.64 16.15 58.01
CA MET A 1 36.92 16.82 57.73
C MET A 1 37.88 15.77 57.16
N SER A 2 38.77 16.16 56.27
CA SER A 2 39.41 15.26 55.29
C SER A 2 40.56 14.39 55.83
N PHE A 3 40.70 13.19 55.25
CA PHE A 3 41.93 12.40 54.97
C PHE A 3 43.07 12.30 56.01
N ILE A 4 43.63 11.08 56.16
CA ILE A 4 45.04 10.78 55.83
C ILE A 4 45.29 9.26 55.82
N ASP A 5 46.28 8.83 55.04
CA ASP A 5 46.50 7.44 54.62
C ASP A 5 47.40 6.57 55.52
N ASN A 6 47.32 5.27 55.24
CA ASN A 6 48.18 4.16 55.68
C ASN A 6 49.62 4.26 55.14
N PRO A 7 50.64 3.84 55.93
CA PRO A 7 51.83 3.22 55.35
C PRO A 7 52.28 1.89 56.01
N TYR A 8 52.14 0.78 55.26
CA TYR A 8 53.25 -0.03 54.72
C TYR A 8 54.59 -0.08 55.50
N LYS A 9 55.30 -1.20 55.74
CA LYS A 9 55.31 -2.60 55.21
C LYS A 9 55.62 -3.59 56.39
N THR A 10 55.90 -4.90 56.29
CA THR A 10 56.22 -5.89 55.21
C THR A 10 55.70 -7.30 55.66
N LEU A 11 56.12 -8.52 55.25
CA LEU A 11 57.24 -9.11 54.47
C LEU A 11 56.76 -10.40 53.75
N PHE A 12 57.65 -11.33 53.39
CA PHE A 12 57.43 -12.52 52.55
C PHE A 12 57.36 -13.86 53.32
N SER A 13 56.62 -14.84 52.78
CA SER A 13 57.16 -16.21 52.58
C SER A 13 56.44 -17.05 51.50
N LYS A 14 57.18 -17.34 50.42
CA LYS A 14 57.21 -18.55 49.54
C LYS A 14 55.94 -19.38 49.21
N ARG A 15 55.65 -19.48 47.89
CA ARG A 15 55.35 -20.70 47.06
C ARG A 15 54.20 -21.63 47.50
N LEU A 16 53.27 -22.06 46.62
CA LEU A 16 53.52 -22.96 45.47
C LEU A 16 52.48 -22.83 44.33
N SER A 17 52.61 -23.68 43.30
CA SER A 17 52.12 -23.51 41.91
C SER A 17 50.69 -23.98 41.57
N LEU A 18 50.25 -23.57 40.37
CA LEU A 18 49.31 -24.23 39.44
C LEU A 18 47.82 -24.38 39.82
N ALA A 19 46.98 -23.61 39.12
CA ALA A 19 45.96 -24.15 38.20
C ALA A 19 45.57 -23.09 37.16
N VAL A 20 45.34 -23.49 35.91
CA VAL A 20 44.81 -22.61 34.83
C VAL A 20 43.40 -23.05 34.49
N LEU A 21 42.44 -22.12 34.51
CA LEU A 21 41.16 -22.27 33.82
C LEU A 21 40.50 -20.90 33.62
N ALA A 22 40.73 -20.29 32.46
CA ALA A 22 40.08 -19.05 32.05
C ALA A 22 38.89 -19.37 31.12
N THR A 23 37.73 -19.69 31.70
CA THR A 23 36.47 -19.86 30.96
C THR A 23 35.89 -18.50 30.58
N GLY A 24 36.26 -18.00 29.40
CA GLY A 24 35.63 -16.82 28.81
C GLY A 24 34.18 -17.11 28.42
N LEU A 25 33.25 -16.34 28.98
CA LEU A 25 31.84 -16.35 28.58
C LEU A 25 31.67 -15.64 27.24
N ILE A 26 31.89 -16.36 26.14
CA ILE A 26 31.51 -15.91 24.80
C ILE A 26 29.97 -16.00 24.72
N PHE A 27 29.31 -14.84 24.86
CA PHE A 27 27.90 -14.70 24.52
C PHE A 27 27.75 -14.75 23.00
N SER A 28 27.55 -15.96 22.47
CA SER A 28 27.22 -16.19 21.06
C SER A 28 25.85 -15.58 20.75
N MET A 29 25.83 -14.32 20.30
CA MET A 29 24.67 -13.72 19.64
C MET A 29 24.45 -14.42 18.29
N MET A 30 23.80 -15.59 18.31
CA MET A 30 23.17 -16.11 17.11
C MET A 30 22.02 -15.15 16.75
N PRO A 31 21.98 -14.60 15.52
CA PRO A 31 20.79 -13.88 15.07
C PRO A 31 19.63 -14.87 15.07
N TRP A 32 18.52 -14.50 15.71
CA TRP A 32 17.33 -15.35 15.78
C TRP A 32 16.58 -15.24 14.44
N THR A 33 17.15 -15.80 13.37
CA THR A 33 16.43 -16.03 12.12
C THR A 33 15.32 -17.01 12.44
N ALA A 34 14.11 -16.47 12.60
CA ALA A 34 12.89 -17.27 12.66
C ALA A 34 12.85 -18.12 11.39
N LEU A 35 13.00 -19.43 11.55
CA LEU A 35 13.05 -20.37 10.43
C LEU A 35 11.64 -20.44 9.84
N GLN A 36 11.33 -19.57 8.88
CA GLN A 36 10.07 -19.60 8.16
C GLN A 36 9.97 -20.95 7.47
N ALA A 37 9.04 -21.79 7.95
CA ALA A 37 8.81 -23.09 7.39
C ALA A 37 8.32 -22.93 5.95
N GLN A 38 9.02 -23.54 4.99
CA GLN A 38 8.56 -23.53 3.60
C GLN A 38 7.19 -24.20 3.53
N PRO A 39 6.20 -23.59 2.85
CA PRO A 39 4.88 -24.17 2.76
C PRO A 39 4.93 -25.53 2.06
N LEU A 40 4.26 -26.53 2.63
CA LEU A 40 4.16 -27.85 2.03
C LEU A 40 3.26 -27.80 0.79
N PRO A 41 3.50 -28.62 -0.26
CA PRO A 41 2.62 -28.68 -1.43
C PRO A 41 1.16 -28.93 -1.03
N GLY A 42 0.26 -28.03 -1.43
CA GLY A 42 -1.16 -28.08 -1.06
C GLY A 42 -1.52 -27.39 0.26
N GLN A 43 -0.61 -26.66 0.92
CA GLN A 43 -1.00 -25.70 1.95
C GLN A 43 -1.74 -24.50 1.34
N PRO A 44 -2.68 -23.86 2.09
CA PRO A 44 -3.30 -22.62 1.65
C PRO A 44 -2.25 -21.52 1.50
N GLY A 45 -2.50 -20.59 0.59
CA GLY A 45 -1.60 -19.45 0.34
C GLY A 45 -1.34 -18.62 1.61
N LEU A 46 -0.15 -18.04 1.70
CA LEU A 46 0.26 -17.20 2.81
C LEU A 46 -0.60 -15.92 2.81
N GLN A 47 -1.50 -15.78 3.80
CA GLN A 47 -2.20 -14.53 4.05
C GLN A 47 -1.31 -13.59 4.88
N LEU A 48 -1.19 -12.34 4.43
CA LEU A 48 -0.64 -11.23 5.22
C LEU A 48 -1.68 -10.11 5.32
N ASP A 49 -1.97 -9.66 6.53
CA ASP A 49 -2.84 -8.51 6.77
C ASP A 49 -2.04 -7.20 6.61
N PHE A 50 -2.59 -6.19 5.94
CA PHE A 50 -1.98 -4.87 5.77
C PHE A 50 -2.83 -3.77 6.45
N PRO A 51 -2.21 -2.74 7.05
CA PRO A 51 -0.78 -2.40 7.06
C PRO A 51 0.05 -3.07 8.19
N VAL A 52 -0.44 -4.16 8.82
CA VAL A 52 0.12 -4.70 10.08
C VAL A 52 1.29 -5.68 9.87
N GLN A 53 1.14 -6.62 8.94
CA GLN A 53 2.15 -7.64 8.60
C GLN A 53 2.84 -7.33 7.26
N SER A 54 2.09 -6.77 6.32
CA SER A 54 2.57 -6.23 5.05
C SER A 54 2.35 -4.71 5.01
N PRO A 55 3.26 -3.91 4.42
CA PRO A 55 3.06 -2.46 4.25
C PRO A 55 1.94 -2.12 3.22
N GLY A 56 1.39 -3.13 2.55
CA GLY A 56 0.42 -2.99 1.46
C GLY A 56 1.06 -2.44 0.17
N VAL A 57 0.25 -2.36 -0.88
CA VAL A 57 0.69 -1.93 -2.23
C VAL A 57 1.48 -0.61 -2.17
N PRO A 58 2.67 -0.48 -2.78
CA PRO A 58 3.45 0.76 -2.79
C PRO A 58 2.95 1.72 -3.89
N ALA A 59 1.65 2.02 -3.92
CA ALA A 59 1.00 2.89 -4.89
C ALA A 59 0.17 3.99 -4.21
N TYR A 60 -0.02 5.13 -4.87
CA TYR A 60 -0.84 6.23 -4.35
C TYR A 60 -2.33 6.09 -4.69
N ALA A 61 -2.63 5.67 -5.93
CA ALA A 61 -3.98 5.61 -6.48
C ALA A 61 -4.16 4.44 -7.46
N ARG A 62 -5.41 4.03 -7.69
CA ARG A 62 -5.75 3.00 -8.66
C ARG A 62 -5.76 3.56 -10.09
N LEU A 63 -4.56 3.62 -10.67
CA LEU A 63 -4.25 4.10 -12.03
C LEU A 63 -3.30 3.11 -12.74
N GLU A 64 -3.57 1.80 -12.61
CA GLU A 64 -2.72 0.74 -13.13
C GLU A 64 -2.85 0.60 -14.66
N LEU A 65 -2.05 1.37 -15.42
CA LEU A 65 -2.07 1.35 -16.90
C LEU A 65 -1.27 0.20 -17.53
N LEU A 66 -0.78 -0.74 -16.71
CA LEU A 66 0.25 -1.71 -17.11
C LEU A 66 -0.30 -2.91 -17.91
N VAL A 67 -1.62 -3.05 -18.04
CA VAL A 67 -2.28 -4.17 -18.71
C VAL A 67 -3.39 -3.67 -19.65
N PRO A 68 -3.37 -4.04 -20.95
CA PRO A 68 -4.40 -3.61 -21.90
C PRO A 68 -5.82 -3.97 -21.45
N ASN A 69 -6.72 -2.98 -21.48
CA ASN A 69 -8.13 -3.07 -21.08
C ASN A 69 -8.39 -3.22 -19.56
N PHE A 70 -7.37 -3.26 -18.70
CA PHE A 70 -7.52 -3.20 -17.24
C PHE A 70 -7.46 -1.74 -16.73
N ASP A 71 -8.17 -0.86 -17.44
CA ASP A 71 -8.08 0.60 -17.29
C ASP A 71 -8.75 1.14 -16.01
N VAL A 72 -8.52 2.44 -15.75
CA VAL A 72 -9.21 3.23 -14.72
C VAL A 72 -10.74 3.04 -14.81
N PRO A 73 -11.46 2.74 -13.69
CA PRO A 73 -12.90 2.48 -13.73
C PRO A 73 -13.66 3.68 -14.27
N ASN A 74 -14.24 3.52 -15.47
CA ASN A 74 -14.93 4.58 -16.18
C ASN A 74 -16.23 4.09 -16.85
N ASN A 75 -17.27 4.91 -16.83
CA ASN A 75 -18.53 4.61 -17.53
C ASN A 75 -18.67 5.41 -18.84
N LYS A 76 -17.55 5.66 -19.53
CA LYS A 76 -17.40 6.49 -20.74
C LYS A 76 -17.81 7.97 -20.59
N ARG A 77 -18.45 8.36 -19.48
CA ARG A 77 -18.77 9.76 -19.10
C ARG A 77 -17.87 10.25 -17.97
N TRP A 78 -17.77 9.47 -16.90
CA TRP A 78 -16.90 9.72 -15.74
C TRP A 78 -15.88 8.59 -15.61
N ALA A 79 -14.71 8.92 -15.09
CA ALA A 79 -13.77 7.98 -14.50
C ALA A 79 -13.64 8.26 -13.00
N ALA A 80 -13.34 7.22 -12.21
CA ALA A 80 -13.10 7.31 -10.77
C ALA A 80 -11.65 6.94 -10.44
N ILE A 81 -10.99 7.79 -9.67
CA ILE A 81 -9.60 7.62 -9.23
C ILE A 81 -9.63 7.43 -7.71
N VAL A 82 -9.47 6.18 -7.28
CA VAL A 82 -9.43 5.82 -5.85
C VAL A 82 -8.02 6.00 -5.33
N PHE A 83 -7.85 6.72 -4.22
CA PHE A 83 -6.56 6.96 -3.60
C PHE A 83 -6.37 6.08 -2.36
N TYR A 84 -5.36 5.21 -2.40
CA TYR A 84 -4.95 4.37 -1.26
C TYR A 84 -4.18 5.16 -0.19
N ARG A 85 -3.68 6.35 -0.55
CA ARG A 85 -2.88 7.28 0.27
C ARG A 85 -3.35 8.71 0.01
N ASP A 86 -3.10 9.63 0.93
CA ASP A 86 -3.54 11.03 0.77
C ASP A 86 -3.04 11.65 -0.57
N PRO A 87 -3.92 12.21 -1.43
CA PRO A 87 -3.52 12.88 -2.67
C PRO A 87 -2.47 13.99 -2.48
N ALA A 88 -2.45 14.67 -1.33
CA ALA A 88 -1.44 15.68 -1.00
C ALA A 88 -0.04 15.08 -0.74
N CYS A 89 0.04 13.76 -0.58
CA CYS A 89 1.27 13.00 -0.36
C CYS A 89 1.89 12.49 -1.70
N VAL A 90 1.26 12.78 -2.83
CA VAL A 90 1.80 12.47 -4.18
C VAL A 90 2.82 13.55 -4.58
N PRO A 91 4.08 13.19 -4.91
CA PRO A 91 5.06 14.13 -5.44
C PRO A 91 4.58 14.72 -6.78
N GLN A 92 4.80 16.01 -6.99
CA GLN A 92 4.36 16.69 -8.22
C GLN A 92 5.09 16.18 -9.48
N ASP A 93 6.27 15.60 -9.32
CA ASP A 93 7.09 14.96 -10.35
C ASP A 93 6.84 13.45 -10.51
N PHE A 94 5.94 12.85 -9.72
CA PHE A 94 5.65 11.42 -9.82
C PHE A 94 4.59 11.14 -10.89
N ASP A 95 4.98 10.37 -11.90
CA ASP A 95 4.08 9.83 -12.91
C ASP A 95 3.24 8.69 -12.33
N LEU A 96 1.96 8.96 -12.08
CA LEU A 96 0.99 8.00 -11.57
C LEU A 96 0.74 6.83 -12.54
N GLY A 97 1.05 6.98 -13.83
CA GLY A 97 0.97 5.92 -14.84
C GLY A 97 1.96 4.77 -14.60
N GLN A 98 3.05 5.01 -13.86
CA GLN A 98 3.97 3.95 -13.40
C GLN A 98 3.36 3.06 -12.31
N PHE A 99 2.24 3.49 -11.69
CA PHE A 99 1.52 2.87 -10.58
C PHE A 99 2.32 2.71 -9.26
N PHE A 100 3.46 2.03 -9.29
CA PHE A 100 4.30 1.76 -8.12
C PHE A 100 5.34 2.84 -7.86
N HIS A 101 5.48 3.25 -6.59
CA HIS A 101 6.57 4.07 -6.07
C HIS A 101 7.24 3.35 -4.90
N PHE A 102 8.12 2.40 -5.21
CA PHE A 102 8.91 1.68 -4.21
C PHE A 102 9.89 2.60 -3.45
N PRO A 103 10.33 2.23 -2.23
CA PRO A 103 11.45 2.88 -1.55
C PRO A 103 12.73 2.88 -2.39
N GLY A 104 13.55 3.93 -2.26
CA GLY A 104 14.81 4.06 -2.98
C GLY A 104 15.64 5.27 -2.53
N PRO A 105 16.65 5.69 -3.31
CA PRO A 105 17.58 6.76 -2.92
C PRO A 105 16.94 8.12 -2.63
N ARG A 106 15.69 8.36 -3.10
CA ARG A 106 14.94 9.60 -2.85
C ARG A 106 14.03 9.55 -1.61
N GLY A 107 13.95 8.41 -0.90
CA GLY A 107 13.10 8.22 0.27
C GLY A 107 12.25 6.95 0.19
N LEU A 108 11.23 6.84 1.05
CA LEU A 108 10.39 5.64 1.19
C LEU A 108 9.34 5.45 0.07
N GLY A 109 9.37 6.27 -0.98
CA GLY A 109 8.38 6.25 -2.06
C GLY A 109 6.96 6.46 -1.53
N ALA A 110 5.98 5.71 -2.05
CA ALA A 110 4.62 5.70 -1.52
C ALA A 110 4.56 5.17 -0.07
N LEU A 111 5.48 4.29 0.35
CA LEU A 111 5.48 3.75 1.72
C LEU A 111 5.87 4.79 2.79
N GLY A 112 6.33 5.98 2.39
CA GLY A 112 6.48 7.13 3.29
C GLY A 112 5.16 7.82 3.66
N CYS A 113 4.07 7.47 2.99
CA CYS A 113 2.74 8.05 3.17
C CYS A 113 1.78 7.02 3.80
N PRO A 114 1.03 7.37 4.87
CA PRO A 114 0.09 6.46 5.52
C PRO A 114 -0.93 5.87 4.56
N LEU A 115 -1.13 4.55 4.68
CA LEU A 115 -2.16 3.82 3.94
C LEU A 115 -3.53 4.12 4.56
N LEU A 116 -4.49 4.56 3.72
CA LEU A 116 -5.86 4.91 4.12
C LEU A 116 -6.82 3.69 4.05
N VAL A 117 -6.30 2.55 3.60
CA VAL A 117 -6.98 1.28 3.45
C VAL A 117 -6.31 0.19 4.28
N GLU A 118 -7.08 -0.83 4.65
CA GLU A 118 -6.61 -2.04 5.33
C GLU A 118 -7.22 -3.28 4.65
N GLY A 119 -6.70 -4.46 4.99
CA GLY A 119 -7.20 -5.71 4.43
C GLY A 119 -6.15 -6.80 4.48
N HIS A 120 -6.18 -7.69 3.48
CA HIS A 120 -5.21 -8.78 3.37
C HIS A 120 -4.87 -9.12 1.93
N GLU A 121 -3.68 -9.67 1.75
CA GLU A 121 -3.14 -10.23 0.52
C GLU A 121 -2.85 -11.71 0.73
N ILE A 122 -3.18 -12.55 -0.26
CA ILE A 122 -2.93 -13.99 -0.25
C ILE A 122 -1.88 -14.28 -1.33
N TRP A 123 -0.76 -14.84 -0.90
CA TRP A 123 0.39 -15.18 -1.72
C TRP A 123 0.47 -16.68 -1.99
N GLN A 124 1.09 -17.11 -3.10
CA GLN A 124 1.26 -18.55 -3.38
C GLN A 124 2.45 -19.13 -2.62
N ASN A 125 3.54 -18.39 -2.54
CA ASN A 125 4.76 -18.73 -1.81
C ASN A 125 5.18 -17.60 -0.84
N GLY A 126 4.87 -16.34 -1.16
CA GLY A 126 5.14 -15.16 -0.32
C GLY A 126 5.84 -14.01 -1.07
N PRO A 127 5.89 -12.80 -0.48
CA PRO A 127 6.46 -11.61 -1.12
C PRO A 127 7.98 -11.69 -1.41
N GLU A 128 8.69 -12.62 -0.77
CA GLU A 128 10.11 -12.90 -1.02
C GLU A 128 10.31 -13.89 -2.19
N THR A 129 9.26 -14.26 -2.93
CA THR A 129 9.30 -15.30 -3.98
C THR A 129 8.34 -15.04 -5.14
N ASP A 130 7.09 -14.63 -4.88
CA ASP A 130 6.15 -14.24 -5.93
C ASP A 130 6.30 -12.74 -6.24
N LEU A 131 6.02 -12.32 -7.48
CA LEU A 131 6.07 -10.90 -7.86
C LEU A 131 4.85 -10.08 -7.39
N ALA A 132 3.74 -10.76 -7.10
CA ALA A 132 2.49 -10.19 -6.61
C ALA A 132 1.65 -11.28 -5.92
N PRO A 133 0.72 -10.93 -5.01
CA PRO A 133 -0.21 -11.89 -4.43
C PRO A 133 -1.20 -12.40 -5.48
N ILE A 134 -1.76 -13.59 -5.27
CA ILE A 134 -2.79 -14.18 -6.14
C ILE A 134 -4.20 -13.62 -5.86
N TYR A 135 -4.39 -12.99 -4.69
CA TYR A 135 -5.62 -12.28 -4.32
C TYR A 135 -5.32 -11.17 -3.32
N VAL A 136 -6.08 -10.06 -3.39
CA VAL A 136 -6.07 -8.98 -2.41
C VAL A 136 -7.50 -8.59 -2.08
N ARG A 137 -7.80 -8.40 -0.79
CA ARG A 137 -9.03 -7.73 -0.33
C ARG A 137 -8.68 -6.47 0.43
N THR A 138 -9.36 -5.38 0.12
CA THR A 138 -9.08 -4.03 0.61
C THR A 138 -10.37 -3.35 1.07
N ARG A 139 -10.32 -2.59 2.17
CA ARG A 139 -11.43 -1.75 2.67
C ARG A 139 -10.90 -0.45 3.30
N ASN A 140 -11.78 0.47 3.69
CA ASN A 140 -11.41 1.62 4.55
C ASN A 140 -10.63 1.18 5.80
N ALA A 141 -9.44 1.74 6.03
CA ALA A 141 -8.85 1.81 7.38
C ALA A 141 -9.31 3.07 8.13
N VAL A 142 -9.58 4.14 7.37
CA VAL A 142 -10.07 5.43 7.87
C VAL A 142 -11.36 5.84 7.17
N PRO A 143 -12.24 6.62 7.83
CA PRO A 143 -13.37 7.27 7.15
C PRO A 143 -12.87 8.30 6.13
N ASN A 144 -13.70 8.64 5.14
CA ASN A 144 -13.42 9.63 4.11
C ASN A 144 -12.26 9.26 3.15
N LEU A 145 -12.15 7.98 2.76
CA LEU A 145 -11.16 7.54 1.77
C LEU A 145 -11.33 8.35 0.46
N PRO A 146 -10.29 9.05 -0.05
CA PRO A 146 -10.47 9.97 -1.17
C PRO A 146 -10.71 9.23 -2.49
N ILE A 147 -11.77 9.64 -3.21
CA ILE A 147 -12.06 9.20 -4.58
C ILE A 147 -12.33 10.44 -5.42
N TRP A 148 -11.54 10.67 -6.45
CA TRP A 148 -11.74 11.80 -7.37
C TRP A 148 -12.49 11.33 -8.62
N PHE A 149 -13.43 12.15 -9.10
CA PHE A 149 -14.22 11.89 -10.30
C PHE A 149 -13.91 12.95 -11.34
N VAL A 150 -13.56 12.52 -12.55
CA VAL A 150 -13.21 13.40 -13.68
C VAL A 150 -13.92 12.92 -14.94
N ALA A 151 -14.21 13.84 -15.86
CA ALA A 151 -14.86 13.50 -17.12
C ALA A 151 -13.91 12.65 -17.98
N TRP A 152 -14.42 11.55 -18.54
CA TRP A 152 -13.57 10.57 -19.23
C TRP A 152 -12.91 11.13 -20.49
N ASN A 153 -13.56 12.07 -21.17
CA ASN A 153 -13.01 12.78 -22.32
C ASN A 153 -11.86 13.74 -21.96
N GLU A 154 -11.72 14.12 -20.68
CA GLU A 154 -10.61 14.95 -20.18
C GLU A 154 -9.46 14.08 -19.66
N LEU A 155 -9.75 12.98 -18.95
CA LEU A 155 -8.73 12.07 -18.43
C LEU A 155 -8.09 11.20 -19.53
N LYS A 156 -8.87 10.65 -20.46
CA LYS A 156 -8.36 9.70 -21.46
C LYS A 156 -7.19 10.23 -22.30
N PRO A 157 -7.16 11.51 -22.77
CA PRO A 157 -5.99 12.07 -23.44
C PRO A 157 -4.72 12.12 -22.58
N ILE A 158 -4.85 12.33 -21.27
CA ILE A 158 -3.71 12.33 -20.34
C ILE A 158 -3.13 10.92 -20.22
N LEU A 159 -3.99 9.91 -19.97
CA LEU A 159 -3.56 8.50 -19.93
C LEU A 159 -2.88 8.07 -21.24
N ALA A 160 -3.46 8.48 -22.39
CA ALA A 160 -2.92 8.19 -23.71
C ALA A 160 -1.60 8.91 -24.05
N SER A 161 -1.15 9.87 -23.23
CA SER A 161 0.17 10.50 -23.38
C SER A 161 1.31 9.64 -22.81
N GLY A 162 0.99 8.65 -21.96
CA GLY A 162 1.98 7.83 -21.27
C GLY A 162 2.62 8.47 -20.04
N GLN A 163 2.19 9.67 -19.63
CA GLN A 163 2.56 10.32 -18.37
C GLN A 163 1.33 10.94 -17.70
N VAL A 164 1.20 10.79 -16.38
CA VAL A 164 0.01 11.21 -15.62
C VAL A 164 0.43 11.85 -14.30
N PHE A 165 0.54 13.18 -14.24
CA PHE A 165 0.91 13.86 -13.01
C PHE A 165 -0.32 14.25 -12.19
N ILE A 166 -0.19 14.28 -10.86
CA ILE A 166 -1.28 14.68 -9.96
C ILE A 166 -1.78 16.10 -10.24
N GLY A 167 -0.90 16.99 -10.71
CA GLY A 167 -1.23 18.36 -11.13
C GLY A 167 -2.17 18.42 -12.32
N ASP A 168 -1.99 17.54 -13.32
CA ASP A 168 -2.84 17.52 -14.53
C ASP A 168 -4.28 17.14 -14.16
N ILE A 169 -4.43 16.09 -13.34
CA ILE A 169 -5.72 15.62 -12.81
C ILE A 169 -6.35 16.72 -11.93
N ALA A 170 -5.56 17.34 -11.04
CA ALA A 170 -6.03 18.39 -10.14
C ALA A 170 -6.48 19.68 -10.87
N GLY A 171 -5.97 19.92 -12.08
CA GLY A 171 -6.33 21.03 -12.97
C GLY A 171 -7.52 20.77 -13.89
N LEU A 172 -8.09 19.55 -13.94
CA LEU A 172 -9.19 19.24 -14.85
C LEU A 172 -10.48 20.01 -14.49
N PRO A 173 -11.10 20.76 -15.43
CA PRO A 173 -12.33 21.54 -15.18
C PRO A 173 -13.52 20.70 -14.72
N SER A 174 -13.56 19.41 -15.05
CA SER A 174 -14.62 18.49 -14.63
C SER A 174 -14.46 17.93 -13.21
N LEU A 175 -13.31 18.12 -12.56
CA LEU A 175 -12.95 17.45 -11.31
C LEU A 175 -14.00 17.67 -10.21
N VAL A 176 -14.43 16.55 -9.60
CA VAL A 176 -15.21 16.51 -8.36
C VAL A 176 -14.50 15.59 -7.37
N ARG A 177 -14.12 16.12 -6.22
CA ARG A 177 -13.58 15.32 -5.11
C ARG A 177 -14.72 14.69 -4.33
N GLY A 178 -14.54 13.42 -3.98
CA GLY A 178 -15.41 12.68 -3.09
C GLY A 178 -14.64 12.01 -1.96
N SER A 179 -15.37 11.72 -0.89
CA SER A 179 -14.92 11.05 0.31
C SER A 179 -15.79 9.81 0.53
N ALA A 180 -15.22 8.61 0.45
CA ALA A 180 -15.97 7.38 0.66
C ALA A 180 -16.30 7.17 2.14
N ASP A 181 -17.59 7.03 2.43
CA ASP A 181 -18.11 6.57 3.72
C ASP A 181 -17.88 5.04 3.85
N TRP A 182 -17.94 4.32 2.72
CA TRP A 182 -17.64 2.90 2.60
C TRP A 182 -16.99 2.57 1.25
N TYR A 183 -16.02 1.66 1.28
CA TYR A 183 -15.25 1.16 0.15
C TYR A 183 -14.84 -0.29 0.43
N GLU A 184 -15.05 -1.17 -0.54
CA GLU A 184 -14.45 -2.51 -0.60
C GLU A 184 -13.93 -2.80 -2.01
N GLU A 185 -12.76 -3.42 -2.09
CA GLU A 185 -12.17 -3.97 -3.31
C GLU A 185 -11.75 -5.43 -3.08
N ALA A 186 -12.04 -6.28 -4.06
CA ALA A 186 -11.51 -7.63 -4.17
C ALA A 186 -10.80 -7.72 -5.54
N LEU A 187 -9.51 -8.04 -5.52
CA LEU A 187 -8.62 -8.03 -6.67
C LEU A 187 -7.94 -9.39 -6.84
N TYR A 188 -7.91 -9.89 -8.07
CA TYR A 188 -7.12 -11.02 -8.53
C TYR A 188 -6.06 -10.43 -9.49
N PRO A 189 -4.81 -10.19 -9.04
CA PRO A 189 -3.84 -9.41 -9.81
C PRO A 189 -3.44 -10.07 -11.14
N ASN A 190 -3.26 -9.23 -12.16
CA ASN A 190 -2.77 -9.66 -13.47
C ASN A 190 -1.39 -10.32 -13.35
N GLY A 191 -1.18 -11.44 -14.06
CA GLY A 191 0.09 -12.17 -14.07
C GLY A 191 0.39 -13.00 -12.80
N ALA A 192 -0.43 -12.91 -11.74
CA ALA A 192 -0.32 -13.75 -10.55
C ALA A 192 -1.54 -14.67 -10.37
N ALA A 193 -2.75 -14.16 -10.57
CA ALA A 193 -3.97 -14.97 -10.53
C ALA A 193 -4.17 -15.77 -11.82
N GLU A 194 -4.66 -17.02 -11.71
CA GLU A 194 -5.10 -17.85 -12.84
C GLU A 194 -6.24 -17.19 -13.65
N THR A 195 -7.00 -16.31 -13.02
CA THR A 195 -8.05 -15.51 -13.66
C THR A 195 -8.03 -14.10 -13.09
N PRO A 196 -7.42 -13.15 -13.79
CA PRO A 196 -7.40 -11.76 -13.37
C PRO A 196 -8.78 -11.12 -13.36
N GLY A 197 -8.99 -10.22 -12.41
CA GLY A 197 -10.27 -9.55 -12.23
C GLY A 197 -10.29 -8.63 -11.02
N ILE A 198 -11.27 -7.73 -10.98
CA ILE A 198 -11.50 -6.82 -9.86
C ILE A 198 -13.00 -6.65 -9.63
N THR A 199 -13.40 -6.58 -8.36
CA THR A 199 -14.69 -6.04 -7.95
C THR A 199 -14.45 -4.92 -6.96
N LEU A 200 -14.81 -3.70 -7.32
CA LEU A 200 -14.61 -2.48 -6.52
C LEU A 200 -15.97 -1.82 -6.31
N LEU A 201 -16.36 -1.62 -5.04
CA LEU A 201 -17.64 -1.09 -4.63
C LEU A 201 -17.41 0.06 -3.65
N SER A 202 -18.09 1.20 -3.83
CA SER A 202 -17.98 2.32 -2.90
C SER A 202 -19.18 3.27 -2.93
N GLU A 203 -19.44 3.93 -1.81
CA GLU A 203 -20.34 5.06 -1.72
C GLU A 203 -19.87 6.09 -0.68
N GLY A 204 -20.29 7.33 -0.87
CA GLY A 204 -19.75 8.45 -0.10
C GLY A 204 -20.32 9.80 -0.48
N THR A 205 -19.69 10.85 0.04
CA THR A 205 -20.03 12.26 -0.20
C THR A 205 -19.20 12.88 -1.32
N LEU A 206 -19.71 13.95 -1.92
CA LEU A 206 -18.98 14.84 -2.84
C LEU A 206 -18.71 16.18 -2.15
N GLU A 207 -17.68 16.91 -2.60
CA GLU A 207 -17.27 18.20 -2.00
C GLU A 207 -18.37 19.30 -2.07
N ASP A 208 -19.37 19.16 -2.95
CA ASP A 208 -20.56 20.01 -3.01
C ASP A 208 -21.68 19.63 -1.99
N GLY A 209 -21.42 18.64 -1.14
CA GLY A 209 -22.40 18.03 -0.23
C GLY A 209 -23.37 17.07 -0.92
N GLY A 210 -23.11 16.68 -2.17
CA GLY A 210 -23.78 15.61 -2.88
C GLY A 210 -23.36 14.21 -2.39
N LYS A 211 -23.83 13.19 -3.09
CA LYS A 211 -23.50 11.78 -2.85
C LYS A 211 -23.01 11.10 -4.12
N PHE A 212 -22.22 10.04 -3.98
CA PHE A 212 -21.85 9.15 -5.09
C PHE A 212 -22.09 7.68 -4.77
N LYS A 213 -22.20 6.86 -5.82
CA LYS A 213 -22.04 5.41 -5.76
C LYS A 213 -21.21 4.95 -6.95
N LEU A 214 -20.18 4.17 -6.65
CA LEU A 214 -19.25 3.54 -7.58
C LEU A 214 -19.44 2.01 -7.49
N LYS A 215 -19.56 1.37 -8.65
CA LYS A 215 -19.28 -0.04 -8.83
C LYS A 215 -18.38 -0.21 -10.05
N TRP A 216 -17.45 -1.14 -9.96
CA TRP A 216 -16.72 -1.71 -11.06
C TRP A 216 -16.63 -3.22 -10.85
N HIS A 217 -16.93 -4.00 -11.88
CA HIS A 217 -16.68 -5.44 -11.91
C HIS A 217 -16.06 -5.79 -13.27
N PHE A 218 -14.80 -6.19 -13.26
CA PHE A 218 -14.07 -6.66 -14.43
C PHE A 218 -13.55 -8.09 -14.21
N VAL A 219 -13.66 -8.95 -15.21
CA VAL A 219 -13.08 -10.30 -15.24
C VAL A 219 -12.58 -10.62 -16.65
N ASP A 220 -11.33 -11.06 -16.77
CA ASP A 220 -10.66 -11.30 -18.06
C ASP A 220 -11.20 -12.54 -18.81
N GLN A 221 -11.83 -13.49 -18.10
CA GLN A 221 -12.58 -14.60 -18.71
C GLN A 221 -13.81 -14.10 -19.50
N GLY A 222 -13.59 -13.71 -20.76
CA GLY A 222 -14.63 -13.22 -21.67
C GLY A 222 -14.85 -11.70 -21.62
N ALA A 223 -13.96 -10.94 -20.98
CA ALA A 223 -13.98 -9.47 -20.92
C ALA A 223 -15.33 -8.88 -20.47
N VAL A 224 -15.84 -9.35 -19.33
CA VAL A 224 -16.93 -8.64 -18.63
C VAL A 224 -16.33 -7.38 -18.01
N ASP A 225 -16.89 -6.21 -18.32
CA ASP A 225 -16.57 -4.93 -17.68
C ASP A 225 -17.88 -4.14 -17.40
N GLU A 226 -18.33 -4.15 -16.14
CA GLU A 226 -19.49 -3.38 -15.69
C GLU A 226 -19.05 -2.24 -14.77
N VAL A 227 -19.10 -1.00 -15.27
CA VAL A 227 -18.86 0.22 -14.47
C VAL A 227 -20.15 1.03 -14.27
N ILE A 228 -20.54 1.21 -13.01
CA ILE A 228 -21.60 2.13 -12.58
C ILE A 228 -20.99 3.25 -11.75
N ILE A 229 -20.83 4.43 -12.34
CA ILE A 229 -20.58 5.69 -11.61
C ILE A 229 -21.87 6.52 -11.61
N ARG A 230 -22.41 6.81 -10.42
CA ARG A 230 -23.55 7.71 -10.21
C ARG A 230 -23.13 8.83 -9.27
N LEU A 231 -23.29 10.08 -9.72
CA LEU A 231 -23.03 11.29 -8.96
C LEU A 231 -24.35 12.06 -8.79
N TRP A 232 -24.75 12.30 -7.54
CA TRP A 232 -25.92 13.09 -7.19
C TRP A 232 -25.46 14.39 -6.53
N ARG A 233 -25.24 15.42 -7.36
CA ARG A 233 -24.89 16.77 -6.88
C ARG A 233 -26.03 17.36 -6.06
N LYS A 234 -25.67 18.20 -5.08
CA LYS A 234 -26.65 18.89 -4.23
C LYS A 234 -27.40 19.95 -5.06
N PRO A 235 -28.74 20.11 -4.91
CA PRO A 235 -29.45 21.17 -5.60
C PRO A 235 -28.90 22.55 -5.23
N ALA A 236 -28.56 23.34 -6.24
CA ALA A 236 -28.24 24.75 -6.05
C ALA A 236 -29.52 25.51 -5.70
N PHE A 237 -29.71 25.78 -4.40
CA PHE A 237 -30.71 26.75 -3.96
C PHE A 237 -30.22 28.15 -4.32
N ASN A 238 -30.71 28.66 -5.45
CA ASN A 238 -30.56 30.08 -5.80
C ASN A 238 -31.11 30.93 -4.64
N ARG A 239 -30.31 31.91 -4.21
CA ARG A 239 -30.68 32.97 -3.27
C ARG A 239 -30.59 34.31 -3.98
#